data_AF-A0A6M5JHY9-F1
#
_entry.id   AF-A0A6M5JHY9-F1
#
_cell.length_a   1.000
_cell.length_b   1.000
_cell.length_c   1.000
_cell.angle_alpha   90.00
_cell.angle_beta   90.00
_cell.angle_gamma   90.00
#
_symmetry.space_group_name_H-M   'P 1'
#
loop_
_entity.id
_entity.type
_entity.pdbx_description
1 polymer ?
#
loop_
_entity_poly.entity_id
_entity_poly.type
_entity_poly.pdbx_seq_one_letter_code
_entity_poly.pdbx_strand_id
1 'polypeptide(L)'
;MGHALGFTSAVGQNTTNNSTPSNTDMFRYKNGVWDTTWGGDPYFSIDGGATEFMGNAGFSAGPDGFQTSHWREGGRIHDGVSCTILTEPQVGILDPTGGICQEGIVTAQDLAIMDAMGWNLNLDILQNLDYKMTTSQILTNYLNAQSAVPESSTWAMMIVGFGFVGAGLRRRDAKVRTKVRFA
;
A
#
# COMPACT_ATOMS: atom_id res chain seq x y z
N MET A 1 -10.53 1.59 7.94
CA MET A 1 -10.15 1.19 6.56
C MET A 1 -9.78 -0.28 6.49
N GLY A 2 -8.97 -0.82 7.43
CA GLY A 2 -8.60 -2.23 7.41
C GLY A 2 -9.76 -3.22 7.27
N HIS A 3 -10.87 -3.03 8.01
CA HIS A 3 -11.94 -4.04 8.09
C HIS A 3 -12.52 -4.38 6.71
N ALA A 4 -12.67 -3.38 5.83
CA ALA A 4 -13.15 -3.58 4.46
C ALA A 4 -12.11 -4.27 3.54
N LEU A 5 -10.84 -4.25 3.94
CA LEU A 5 -9.73 -4.88 3.24
C LEU A 5 -9.40 -6.29 3.77
N GLY A 6 -10.09 -6.74 4.82
CA GLY A 6 -9.92 -8.07 5.41
C GLY A 6 -9.02 -8.14 6.65
N PHE A 7 -8.53 -7.01 7.17
CA PHE A 7 -7.75 -6.95 8.43
C PHE A 7 -8.41 -6.00 9.43
N THR A 8 -8.25 -6.13 10.74
CA THR A 8 -8.61 -5.00 11.63
C THR A 8 -7.39 -4.17 11.96
N SER A 9 -7.50 -2.85 11.86
CA SER A 9 -6.43 -1.91 12.18
C SER A 9 -6.98 -0.87 13.15
N ALA A 10 -7.07 -1.21 14.42
CA ALA A 10 -7.63 -0.34 15.44
C ALA A 10 -6.69 -0.25 16.63
N VAL A 11 -6.42 1.00 17.03
CA VAL A 11 -5.61 1.39 18.17
C VAL A 11 -6.58 1.67 19.33
N GLY A 12 -6.60 0.85 20.38
CA GLY A 12 -7.40 1.11 21.58
C GLY A 12 -7.55 -0.11 22.48
N GLN A 13 -7.52 0.11 23.81
CA GLN A 13 -7.56 -0.94 24.84
C GLN A 13 -8.71 -1.91 24.59
N ASN A 14 -8.37 -3.07 24.04
CA ASN A 14 -9.34 -4.12 23.82
C ASN A 14 -9.24 -5.14 24.94
N THR A 15 -10.29 -5.19 25.76
CA THR A 15 -10.51 -6.34 26.64
C THR A 15 -10.88 -7.56 25.79
N THR A 16 -10.74 -8.75 26.37
CA THR A 16 -10.94 -10.08 25.77
C THR A 16 -12.25 -10.27 24.96
N ASN A 17 -13.24 -9.37 25.09
CA ASN A 17 -14.57 -9.49 24.47
C ASN A 17 -14.78 -8.65 23.20
N ASN A 18 -13.79 -7.89 22.73
CA ASN A 18 -13.99 -6.94 21.63
C ASN A 18 -13.04 -7.14 20.45
N SER A 19 -12.26 -8.23 20.42
CA SER A 19 -11.54 -8.64 19.21
C SER A 19 -12.51 -9.37 18.29
N THR A 20 -13.09 -8.64 17.33
CA THR A 20 -13.85 -9.24 16.25
C THR A 20 -12.86 -9.87 15.27
N PRO A 21 -12.93 -11.18 15.02
CA PRO A 21 -12.06 -11.81 14.03
C PRO A 21 -12.19 -11.13 12.67
N SER A 22 -11.09 -11.07 11.94
CA SER A 22 -10.99 -10.54 10.59
C SER A 22 -10.52 -11.63 9.62
N ASN A 23 -10.49 -11.35 8.32
CA ASN A 23 -10.09 -12.36 7.34
C ASN A 23 -8.62 -12.77 7.52
N THR A 24 -7.75 -11.89 8.05
CA THR A 24 -6.37 -12.24 8.39
C THR A 24 -6.27 -13.32 9.46
N ASP A 25 -7.26 -13.44 10.35
CA ASP A 25 -7.28 -14.46 11.39
C ASP A 25 -7.48 -15.87 10.85
N MET A 26 -7.96 -16.02 9.60
CA MET A 26 -8.00 -17.33 8.92
C MET A 26 -6.60 -17.93 8.74
N PHE A 27 -5.57 -17.08 8.77
CA PHE A 27 -4.16 -17.47 8.59
C PHE A 27 -3.32 -17.20 9.83
N ARG A 28 -3.97 -16.99 10.98
CA ARG A 28 -3.32 -16.77 12.27
C ARG A 28 -3.12 -18.10 13.00
N TYR A 29 -1.85 -18.42 13.23
CA TYR A 29 -1.43 -19.64 13.91
C TYR A 29 -0.67 -19.32 15.18
N LYS A 30 -0.69 -20.24 16.13
CA LYS A 30 0.09 -20.21 17.36
C LYS A 30 0.46 -21.65 17.70
N ASN A 31 1.72 -21.91 18.03
CA ASN A 31 2.20 -23.25 18.40
C ASN A 31 1.82 -24.37 17.39
N GLY A 32 1.81 -24.08 16.08
CA GLY A 32 1.50 -25.09 15.06
C GLY A 32 0.02 -25.34 14.82
N VAL A 33 -0.88 -24.60 15.48
CA VAL A 33 -2.32 -24.75 15.31
C VAL A 33 -2.98 -23.43 14.96
N TRP A 34 -4.07 -23.49 14.20
CA TRP A 34 -4.90 -22.33 13.93
C TRP A 34 -5.53 -21.86 15.24
N ASP A 35 -5.23 -20.62 15.63
CA ASP A 35 -5.61 -20.09 16.94
C ASP A 35 -5.77 -18.57 16.89
N THR A 36 -7.01 -18.13 17.10
CA THR A 36 -7.40 -16.72 17.11
C THR A 36 -7.57 -16.15 18.53
N THR A 37 -7.23 -16.92 19.55
CA THR A 37 -7.32 -16.51 20.95
C THR A 37 -6.29 -15.44 21.30
N TRP A 38 -6.59 -14.66 22.34
CA TRP A 38 -5.73 -13.61 22.86
C TRP A 38 -4.44 -14.17 23.51
N GLY A 39 -3.36 -13.40 23.45
CA GLY A 39 -2.07 -13.71 24.08
C GLY A 39 -1.21 -14.73 23.34
N GLY A 40 0.02 -14.91 23.84
CA GLY A 40 1.06 -15.75 23.23
C GLY A 40 1.75 -15.07 22.05
N ASP A 41 2.38 -15.87 21.19
CA ASP A 41 3.14 -15.39 20.02
C ASP A 41 2.47 -15.86 18.72
N PRO A 42 1.33 -15.24 18.33
CA PRO A 42 0.65 -15.61 17.09
C PRO A 42 1.40 -15.09 15.87
N TYR A 43 1.30 -15.80 14.74
CA TYR A 43 1.95 -15.44 13.49
C TYR A 43 1.14 -15.83 12.26
N PHE A 44 1.45 -15.18 11.14
CA PHE A 44 0.97 -15.57 9.83
C PHE A 44 1.76 -16.75 9.28
N SER A 45 1.05 -17.74 8.75
CA SER A 45 1.63 -18.92 8.12
C SER A 45 0.85 -19.32 6.87
N ILE A 46 1.59 -19.79 5.87
CA ILE A 46 1.06 -20.35 4.61
C ILE A 46 1.22 -21.87 4.52
N ASP A 47 1.80 -22.51 5.54
CA ASP A 47 2.11 -23.94 5.59
C ASP A 47 1.33 -24.67 6.70
N GLY A 48 0.15 -24.13 7.06
CA GLY A 48 -0.74 -24.73 8.06
C GLY A 48 -0.24 -24.58 9.50
N GLY A 49 0.60 -23.57 9.76
CA GLY A 49 1.18 -23.28 11.07
C GLY A 49 2.54 -23.95 11.32
N ALA A 50 3.14 -24.63 10.35
CA ALA A 50 4.43 -25.27 10.59
C ALA A 50 5.55 -24.23 10.79
N THR A 51 5.51 -23.11 10.06
CA THR A 51 6.46 -22.00 10.21
C THR A 51 5.79 -20.63 10.15
N GLU A 52 6.39 -19.66 10.85
CA GLU A 52 6.09 -18.25 10.65
C GLU A 52 6.60 -17.81 9.28
N PHE A 53 5.75 -17.17 8.50
CA PHE A 53 6.14 -16.69 7.17
C PHE A 53 7.34 -15.75 7.27
N MET A 54 8.44 -16.16 6.63
CA MET A 54 9.73 -15.45 6.62
C MET A 54 10.35 -15.15 8.00
N GLY A 55 9.87 -15.79 9.09
CA GLY A 55 10.37 -15.55 10.45
C GLY A 55 10.18 -14.12 10.98
N ASN A 56 9.29 -13.34 10.34
CA ASN A 56 8.90 -12.01 10.80
C ASN A 56 7.53 -11.64 10.23
N ALA A 57 6.49 -12.34 10.66
CA ALA A 57 5.10 -12.13 10.30
C ALA A 57 4.16 -12.31 11.51
N GLY A 58 4.65 -11.92 12.70
CA GLY A 58 3.91 -11.99 13.94
C GLY A 58 2.68 -11.08 13.93
N PHE A 59 1.56 -11.59 14.43
CA PHE A 59 0.38 -10.79 14.72
C PHE A 59 0.49 -10.16 16.11
N SER A 60 -0.21 -9.05 16.32
CA SER A 60 -0.43 -8.56 17.68
C SER A 60 -1.12 -9.64 18.52
N ALA A 61 -0.55 -9.89 19.69
CA ALA A 61 -1.12 -10.82 20.66
C ALA A 61 -2.31 -10.19 21.42
N GLY A 62 -2.48 -8.86 21.37
CA GLY A 62 -3.47 -8.09 22.11
C GLY A 62 -3.06 -7.46 23.46
N PRO A 63 -2.01 -7.90 24.20
CA PRO A 63 -1.52 -7.20 25.40
C PRO A 63 -0.89 -5.83 25.14
N ASP A 64 -0.53 -5.53 23.89
CA ASP A 64 -0.13 -4.18 23.43
C ASP A 64 -1.28 -3.16 23.51
N GLY A 65 -2.49 -3.63 23.86
CA GLY A 65 -3.67 -2.80 23.97
C GLY A 65 -4.33 -2.55 22.63
N PHE A 66 -4.09 -3.40 21.62
CA PHE A 66 -4.67 -3.29 20.28
C PHE A 66 -5.48 -4.53 19.89
N GLN A 67 -6.21 -4.45 18.77
CA GLN A 67 -7.03 -5.57 18.30
C GLN A 67 -6.15 -6.71 17.77
N THR A 68 -6.46 -7.95 18.14
CA THR A 68 -5.82 -9.10 17.49
C THR A 68 -6.30 -9.16 16.03
N SER A 69 -5.37 -9.31 15.06
CA SER A 69 -5.54 -9.44 13.59
C SER A 69 -4.78 -8.45 12.70
N HIS A 70 -3.89 -7.63 13.28
CA HIS A 70 -2.87 -6.87 12.57
C HIS A 70 -1.45 -7.32 12.93
N TRP A 71 -0.46 -6.85 12.19
CA TRP A 71 0.94 -7.08 12.53
C TRP A 71 1.28 -6.59 13.92
N ARG A 72 2.09 -7.37 14.64
CA ARG A 72 2.66 -6.91 15.90
C ARG A 72 3.43 -5.61 15.66
N GLU A 73 3.40 -4.76 16.67
CA GLU A 73 4.29 -3.63 16.74
C GLU A 73 5.75 -4.12 16.72
N GLY A 74 6.54 -3.56 15.81
CA GLY A 74 7.99 -3.77 15.82
C GLY A 74 8.59 -3.13 17.06
N GLY A 75 9.57 -3.77 17.69
CA GLY A 75 10.28 -3.17 18.82
C GLY A 75 10.77 -1.75 18.49
N ARG A 76 10.44 -0.77 19.33
CA ARG A 76 10.78 0.64 19.14
C ARG A 76 10.91 1.42 20.44
N ILE A 77 11.71 2.49 20.38
CA ILE A 77 11.85 3.49 21.44
C ILE A 77 11.04 4.72 21.02
N HIS A 78 10.10 5.12 21.87
CA HIS A 78 9.23 6.28 21.67
C HIS A 78 8.92 6.94 23.02
N ASP A 79 9.10 8.26 23.10
CA ASP A 79 8.87 9.08 24.30
C ASP A 79 7.68 10.07 24.15
N GLY A 80 6.96 10.01 23.02
CA GLY A 80 5.84 10.90 22.71
C GLY A 80 6.22 12.27 22.16
N VAL A 81 7.51 12.58 22.03
CA VAL A 81 7.98 13.92 21.62
C VAL A 81 9.05 13.84 20.52
N SER A 82 9.98 12.89 20.65
CA SER A 82 11.08 12.65 19.75
C SER A 82 10.69 11.71 18.61
N CYS A 83 11.48 11.72 17.53
CA CYS A 83 11.36 10.72 16.47
C CYS A 83 11.48 9.30 17.04
N THR A 84 10.62 8.41 16.58
CA THR A 84 10.62 7.00 16.96
C THR A 84 11.83 6.31 16.39
N ILE A 85 12.53 5.54 17.23
CA ILE A 85 13.69 4.73 16.82
C ILE A 85 13.27 3.28 16.82
N LEU A 86 13.23 2.67 15.63
CA LEU A 86 12.96 1.24 15.48
C LEU A 86 14.17 0.43 15.97
N THR A 87 13.94 -0.51 16.88
CA THR A 87 14.94 -1.48 17.32
C THR A 87 14.78 -2.82 16.62
N GLU A 88 13.65 -3.02 15.93
CA GLU A 88 13.37 -4.17 15.08
C GLU A 88 12.82 -3.73 13.72
N PRO A 89 12.96 -4.55 12.65
CA PRO A 89 12.30 -4.29 11.39
C PRO A 89 10.77 -4.28 11.55
N GLN A 90 10.10 -3.34 10.88
CA GLN A 90 8.64 -3.39 10.74
C GLN A 90 8.25 -4.68 10.01
N VAL A 91 7.19 -5.34 10.47
CA VAL A 91 6.58 -6.46 9.73
C VAL A 91 6.01 -5.95 8.41
N GLY A 92 5.29 -4.82 8.46
CA GLY A 92 4.65 -4.22 7.29
C GLY A 92 3.65 -3.13 7.66
N ILE A 93 2.93 -2.62 6.65
CA ILE A 93 2.02 -1.48 6.78
C ILE A 93 0.73 -1.83 7.53
N LEU A 94 0.43 -3.12 7.72
CA LEU A 94 -0.74 -3.52 8.48
C LEU A 94 -0.57 -3.28 9.99
N ASP A 95 0.62 -2.94 10.50
CA ASP A 95 0.79 -2.37 11.84
C ASP A 95 0.08 -1.00 11.91
N PRO A 96 -1.01 -0.85 12.70
CA PRO A 96 -1.77 0.39 12.77
C PRO A 96 -1.02 1.50 13.50
N THR A 97 0.09 1.19 14.16
CA THR A 97 0.87 2.14 14.96
C THR A 97 2.10 2.63 14.21
N GLY A 98 2.00 3.87 13.72
CA GLY A 98 3.12 4.62 13.17
C GLY A 98 3.70 5.56 14.22
N GLY A 99 5.01 5.50 14.44
CA GLY A 99 5.72 6.43 15.30
C GLY A 99 5.95 7.81 14.67
N ILE A 100 6.25 8.82 15.50
CA ILE A 100 6.68 10.14 15.02
C ILE A 100 7.96 9.97 14.18
N CYS A 101 8.02 10.61 13.00
CA CYS A 101 9.10 10.46 12.01
C CYS A 101 9.28 9.06 11.41
N GLN A 102 8.39 8.10 11.71
CA GLN A 102 8.47 6.77 11.13
C GLN A 102 7.85 6.75 9.74
N GLU A 103 8.60 6.23 8.77
CA GLU A 103 8.06 5.92 7.46
C GLU A 103 7.39 4.54 7.46
N GLY A 104 6.16 4.48 6.98
CA GLY A 104 5.46 3.21 6.76
C GLY A 104 6.06 2.45 5.57
N ILE A 105 6.09 1.13 5.67
CA ILE A 105 6.60 0.27 4.60
C ILE A 105 5.59 -0.84 4.28
N VAL A 106 5.35 -1.07 2.99
CA VAL A 106 4.66 -2.28 2.51
C VAL A 106 5.71 -3.34 2.25
N THR A 107 5.55 -4.53 2.79
CA THR A 107 6.52 -5.63 2.71
C THR A 107 5.94 -6.85 1.98
N ALA A 108 6.80 -7.85 1.74
CA ALA A 108 6.37 -9.16 1.24
C ALA A 108 5.32 -9.81 2.17
N GLN A 109 5.41 -9.61 3.48
CA GLN A 109 4.42 -10.12 4.45
C GLN A 109 3.03 -9.50 4.22
N ASP A 110 2.96 -8.19 4.01
CA ASP A 110 1.69 -7.50 3.71
C ASP A 110 1.04 -8.08 2.46
N LEU A 111 1.83 -8.26 1.40
CA LEU A 111 1.30 -8.76 0.14
C LEU A 111 0.95 -10.25 0.22
N ALA A 112 1.76 -11.07 0.91
CA ALA A 112 1.48 -12.49 1.08
C ALA A 112 0.16 -12.73 1.82
N ILE A 113 -0.13 -11.97 2.88
CA ILE A 113 -1.40 -12.15 3.58
C ILE A 113 -2.59 -11.63 2.77
N MET A 114 -2.41 -10.57 1.97
CA MET A 114 -3.45 -10.10 1.06
C MET A 114 -3.76 -11.15 -0.02
N ASP A 115 -2.72 -11.75 -0.63
CA ASP A 115 -2.87 -12.85 -1.58
C ASP A 115 -3.55 -14.07 -0.94
N ALA A 116 -3.13 -14.46 0.27
CA ALA A 116 -3.77 -15.54 1.03
C ALA A 116 -5.27 -15.28 1.30
N MET A 117 -5.65 -14.04 1.61
CA MET A 117 -7.06 -13.63 1.76
C MET A 117 -7.83 -13.60 0.44
N GLY A 118 -7.18 -13.79 -0.71
CA GLY A 118 -7.79 -13.88 -2.03
C GLY A 118 -7.68 -12.60 -2.88
N TRP A 119 -6.86 -11.64 -2.49
CA TRP A 119 -6.57 -10.48 -3.34
C TRP A 119 -5.68 -10.89 -4.51
N ASN A 120 -6.16 -10.68 -5.74
CA ASN A 120 -5.38 -11.01 -6.92
C ASN A 120 -4.24 -10.00 -7.14
N LEU A 121 -3.01 -10.42 -6.85
CA LEU A 121 -1.81 -9.63 -7.09
C LEU A 121 -1.23 -9.94 -8.47
N ASN A 122 -0.75 -8.91 -9.18
CA ASN A 122 0.06 -9.09 -10.38
C ASN A 122 1.56 -9.25 -10.02
N LEU A 123 1.84 -9.97 -8.92
CA LEU A 123 3.17 -10.19 -8.36
C LEU A 123 3.16 -11.52 -7.61
N ASP A 124 4.07 -12.43 -7.95
CA ASP A 124 4.30 -13.66 -7.17
C ASP A 124 5.23 -13.36 -5.99
N ILE A 125 4.68 -13.33 -4.77
CA ILE A 125 5.43 -13.00 -3.57
C ILE A 125 6.46 -14.06 -3.21
N LEU A 126 6.22 -15.33 -3.54
CA LEU A 126 7.16 -16.42 -3.25
C LEU A 126 8.45 -16.29 -4.07
N GLN A 127 8.42 -15.52 -5.16
CA GLN A 127 9.59 -15.16 -5.97
C GLN A 127 10.20 -13.79 -5.60
N ASN A 128 9.55 -13.03 -4.72
CA ASN A 128 9.90 -11.64 -4.37
C ASN A 128 9.89 -11.43 -2.85
N LEU A 129 10.53 -12.32 -2.11
CA LEU A 129 10.53 -12.30 -0.64
C LEU A 129 11.23 -11.07 -0.04
N ASP A 130 12.04 -10.34 -0.80
CA ASP A 130 12.67 -9.10 -0.37
C ASP A 130 11.85 -7.84 -0.69
N TYR A 131 10.63 -7.98 -1.23
CA TYR A 131 9.76 -6.86 -1.58
C TYR A 131 9.57 -5.91 -0.40
N LYS A 132 9.92 -4.64 -0.64
CA LYS A 132 9.70 -3.51 0.28
C LYS A 132 9.40 -2.25 -0.54
N MET A 133 8.34 -1.54 -0.17
CA MET A 133 7.99 -0.26 -0.76
C MET A 133 7.58 0.72 0.34
N THR A 134 8.31 1.82 0.47
CA THR A 134 8.00 2.83 1.48
C THR A 134 6.84 3.72 1.04
N THR A 135 6.16 4.37 1.98
CA THR A 135 5.04 5.26 1.64
C THR A 135 5.48 6.47 0.79
N SER A 136 6.71 6.97 0.94
CA SER A 136 7.23 8.02 0.05
C SER A 136 7.49 7.50 -1.37
N GLN A 137 7.95 6.25 -1.52
CA GLN A 137 8.08 5.60 -2.82
C GLN A 137 6.72 5.38 -3.48
N ILE A 138 5.70 4.96 -2.72
CA ILE A 138 4.31 4.82 -3.21
C ILE A 138 3.82 6.16 -3.77
N LEU A 139 3.97 7.24 -3.00
CA LEU A 139 3.55 8.58 -3.43
C LEU A 139 4.30 9.03 -4.68
N THR A 140 5.62 8.82 -4.71
CA THR A 140 6.46 9.17 -5.87
C THR A 140 6.04 8.40 -7.11
N ASN A 141 5.81 7.09 -7.00
CA ASN A 141 5.35 6.25 -8.09
C ASN A 141 3.98 6.69 -8.60
N TYR A 142 3.06 7.03 -7.69
CA TYR A 142 1.75 7.57 -8.07
C TYR A 142 1.87 8.88 -8.84
N LEU A 143 2.65 9.85 -8.35
CA LEU A 143 2.85 11.14 -9.02
C LEU A 143 3.57 10.99 -10.39
N ASN A 144 4.51 10.05 -10.50
CA ASN A 144 5.18 9.74 -11.75
C ASN A 144 4.23 9.05 -12.75
N ALA A 145 3.37 8.15 -12.29
CA ALA A 145 2.36 7.52 -13.14
C ALA A 145 1.31 8.52 -13.65
N GLN A 146 0.91 9.49 -12.83
CA GLN A 146 -0.05 10.54 -13.19
C GLN A 146 0.56 11.61 -14.12
N SER A 147 1.86 11.89 -14.01
CA SER A 147 2.53 12.91 -14.84
C SER A 147 2.91 12.43 -16.25
N ALA A 148 2.80 11.13 -16.53
CA ALA A 148 3.36 10.55 -17.76
C ALA A 148 2.46 10.60 -19.00
N VAL A 149 1.14 10.80 -18.90
CA VAL A 149 0.26 10.74 -20.08
C VAL A 149 -0.89 11.75 -19.97
N PRO A 150 -0.95 12.80 -20.82
CA PRO A 150 -2.19 13.54 -21.00
C PRO A 150 -3.29 12.56 -21.41
N GLU A 151 -4.45 12.58 -20.77
CA GLU A 151 -5.59 11.73 -21.16
C GLU A 151 -5.86 11.84 -22.67
N SER A 152 -6.42 10.81 -23.31
CA SER A 152 -6.71 10.81 -24.75
C SER A 152 -7.56 12.01 -25.19
N SER A 153 -8.42 12.50 -24.29
CA SER A 153 -9.19 13.73 -24.40
C SER A 153 -8.30 14.97 -24.52
N THR A 154 -7.23 15.06 -23.73
CA THR A 154 -6.24 16.15 -23.78
C THR A 154 -5.46 16.16 -25.09
N TRP A 155 -5.06 14.99 -25.60
CA TRP A 155 -4.46 14.88 -26.93
C TRP A 155 -5.42 15.30 -28.03
N ALA A 156 -6.68 14.85 -27.95
CA ALA A 156 -7.70 15.24 -28.90
C ALA A 156 -7.93 16.76 -28.89
N MET A 157 -8.02 17.37 -27.71
CA MET A 157 -8.16 18.83 -27.57
C MET A 157 -6.95 19.58 -28.12
N MET A 158 -5.73 19.08 -27.90
CA MET A 158 -4.51 19.66 -28.45
C MET A 158 -4.48 19.56 -29.98
N ILE A 159 -4.77 18.38 -30.55
CA ILE A 159 -4.81 18.16 -32.00
C ILE A 159 -5.90 19.00 -32.65
N VAL A 160 -7.09 19.06 -32.04
CA VAL A 160 -8.21 19.88 -32.51
C VAL A 160 -7.85 21.37 -32.43
N GLY A 161 -7.24 21.81 -31.33
CA GLY A 161 -6.77 23.19 -31.15
C GLY A 161 -5.76 23.60 -32.23
N PHE A 162 -4.72 22.78 -32.45
CA PHE A 162 -3.74 23.03 -33.51
C PHE A 162 -4.35 22.93 -34.91
N GLY A 163 -5.32 22.02 -35.11
CA GLY A 163 -6.09 21.90 -36.35
C GLY A 163 -6.86 23.19 -36.66
N PHE A 164 -7.56 23.76 -35.68
CA PHE A 164 -8.29 25.02 -35.86
C PHE A 164 -7.37 26.20 -36.14
N VAL A 165 -6.26 26.33 -35.40
CA VAL A 165 -5.27 27.39 -35.62
C VAL A 165 -4.66 27.28 -37.02
N GLY A 166 -4.22 26.08 -37.42
CA GLY A 166 -3.66 25.84 -38.74
C GLY A 166 -4.65 26.09 -39.88
N ALA A 167 -5.91 25.67 -39.72
CA ALA A 167 -6.98 25.95 -40.68
C ALA A 167 -7.28 27.44 -40.80
N GLY A 168 -7.28 28.18 -39.68
CA GLY A 168 -7.45 29.63 -39.66
C GLY A 168 -6.35 30.36 -40.43
N LEU A 169 -5.08 30.00 -40.18
CA LEU A 169 -3.92 30.55 -40.89
C LEU A 169 -3.99 30.28 -42.40
N ARG A 170 -4.27 29.02 -42.79
CA ARG A 170 -4.38 28.63 -44.21
C ARG A 170 -5.49 29.39 -44.95
N ARG A 171 -6.63 29.62 -44.29
CA ARG A 171 -7.74 30.38 -44.89
C ARG A 171 -7.40 31.87 -45.06
N ARG A 172 -6.56 32.44 -44.19
CA ARG A 172 -6.12 33.83 -44.29
C ARG A 172 -5.14 34.02 -45.44
N ASP A 173 -4.15 33.14 -45.60
CA ASP A 173 -3.19 33.20 -46.71
C ASP A 173 -3.86 33.04 -48.08
N ALA A 174 -4.88 32.18 -48.19
CA ALA A 174 -5.65 32.03 -49.41
C ALA A 174 -6.37 33.33 -49.86
N LYS A 175 -6.72 34.21 -48.91
CA LYS A 175 -7.33 35.51 -49.20
C LYS A 175 -6.32 36.62 -49.47
N VAL A 176 -5.12 36.56 -48.87
CA VAL A 176 -4.05 37.58 -49.02
C VAL A 176 -3.01 37.12 -50.04
N ARG A 177 -3.45 36.60 -51.18
CA ARG A 177 -2.54 36.31 -52.29
C ARG A 177 -2.32 37.58 -53.11
N THR A 178 -1.38 38.41 -52.66
CA THR A 178 -0.94 39.60 -53.40
C THR A 178 -0.28 39.15 -54.71
N LYS A 179 -0.95 39.37 -55.84
CA LYS A 179 -0.33 39.20 -57.17
C LYS A 179 0.61 40.36 -57.41
N VAL A 180 1.91 40.15 -57.19
CA VAL A 180 2.93 41.10 -57.63
C VAL A 180 3.22 40.84 -59.10
N ARG A 181 2.95 41.82 -59.97
CA ARG A 181 3.45 41.86 -61.36
C ARG A 181 4.65 42.79 -61.39
N PHE A 182 5.78 42.30 -61.86
CA PHE A 182 6.93 43.13 -62.20
C PHE A 182 6.74 43.66 -63.63
N ALA A 183 7.06 44.94 -63.82
CA ALA A 183 6.99 45.66 -65.09
C ALA A 183 8.27 45.42 -65.91
#